data_AF-A0AAE4DH21-F1
#
_entry.id   AF-A0AAE4DH21-F1
#
_cell.length_a   1.000
_cell.length_b   1.000
_cell.length_c   1.000
_cell.angle_alpha   90.00
_cell.angle_beta   90.00
_cell.angle_gamma   90.00
#
_symmetry.space_group_name_H-M   'P 1'
#
loop_
_entity.id
_entity.type
_entity.pdbx_description
1 polymer ?
#
loop_
_entity_poly.entity_id
_entity_poly.type
_entity_poly.pdbx_seq_one_letter_code
_entity_poly.pdbx_strand_id
1 'polypeptide(L)'
;MRTLFERTAAYLFASWHLRQLPLCEASADERARWVRDHAGQFAGRWFAIGAGFWLLFMTPFVRLALVAFIGLFGLTMGIWHIVWQIVAQKRVGPPTIDPPVDFDDPNDHPNDSR
;
A
#
# COMPACT_ATOMS: atom_id res chain seq x y z
N MET A 1 21.58 -7.26 11.54
CA MET A 1 21.55 -6.21 10.50
C MET A 1 20.73 -6.73 9.33
N ARG A 2 19.62 -6.09 8.97
CA ARG A 2 18.84 -6.51 7.78
C ARG A 2 19.62 -6.19 6.51
N THR A 3 19.69 -7.13 5.58
CA THR A 3 20.40 -6.93 4.31
C THR A 3 19.69 -5.91 3.42
N LEU A 4 20.39 -5.32 2.45
CA LEU A 4 19.78 -4.39 1.49
C LEU A 4 18.59 -5.04 0.77
N PHE A 5 18.71 -6.32 0.44
CA PHE A 5 17.66 -7.12 -0.18
C PHE A 5 16.38 -7.17 0.68
N GLU A 6 16.51 -7.46 1.98
CA GLU A 6 15.37 -7.52 2.90
C GLU A 6 14.66 -6.17 3.04
N ARG A 7 15.43 -5.07 3.01
CA ARG A 7 14.87 -3.72 3.06
C ARG A 7 14.08 -3.41 1.80
N THR A 8 14.61 -3.72 0.63
CA THR A 8 13.92 -3.52 -0.64
C THR A 8 12.69 -4.40 -0.75
N ALA A 9 12.79 -5.68 -0.36
CA ALA A 9 11.67 -6.61 -0.33
C ALA A 9 10.56 -6.13 0.61
N ALA A 10 10.92 -5.67 1.82
CA ALA A 10 9.97 -5.04 2.73
C ALA A 10 9.34 -3.79 2.10
N TYR A 11 10.12 -2.92 1.48
CA TYR A 11 9.60 -1.68 0.94
C TYR A 11 8.62 -1.87 -0.22
N LEU A 12 8.86 -2.86 -1.08
CA LEU A 12 8.11 -3.03 -2.34
C LEU A 12 7.05 -4.13 -2.30
N PHE A 13 7.10 -5.07 -1.35
CA PHE A 13 6.21 -6.24 -1.38
C PHE A 13 5.44 -6.44 -0.08
N ALA A 14 4.11 -6.48 -0.21
CA ALA A 14 3.21 -6.91 0.86
C ALA A 14 3.47 -8.37 1.29
N SER A 15 3.82 -9.24 0.35
CA SER A 15 4.10 -10.66 0.61
C SER A 15 5.29 -10.89 1.54
N TRP A 16 6.26 -9.97 1.56
CA TRP A 16 7.37 -10.01 2.51
C TRP A 16 6.88 -9.86 3.95
N HIS A 17 5.95 -8.92 4.19
CA HIS A 17 5.38 -8.67 5.51
C HIS A 17 4.51 -9.82 6.00
N LEU A 18 3.77 -10.47 5.10
CA LEU A 18 2.97 -11.65 5.42
C LEU A 18 3.79 -12.85 5.90
N ARG A 19 5.10 -12.87 5.63
CA ARG A 19 6.03 -13.91 6.08
C ARG A 19 6.73 -13.56 7.40
N GLN A 20 6.51 -12.36 7.95
CA GLN A 20 7.10 -11.95 9.23
C GLN A 20 6.09 -12.08 10.38
N LEU A 21 6.60 -12.31 11.59
CA LEU A 21 5.81 -12.22 12.82
C LEU A 21 5.28 -10.78 12.99
N PRO A 22 4.06 -10.58 13.52
CA PRO A 22 3.08 -11.61 13.94
C PRO A 22 2.21 -12.16 12.79
N LEU A 23 2.29 -11.58 11.59
CA LEU A 23 1.38 -11.88 10.48
C LEU A 23 1.51 -13.32 9.93
N CYS A 24 2.67 -13.94 10.07
CA CYS A 24 2.85 -15.34 9.68
C CYS A 24 2.03 -16.31 10.56
N GLU A 25 1.82 -15.98 11.83
CA GLU A 25 1.02 -16.75 12.79
C GLU A 25 -0.45 -16.31 12.83
N ALA A 26 -0.74 -15.11 12.33
CA ALA A 26 -2.08 -14.55 12.27
C ALA A 26 -3.03 -15.42 11.42
N SER A 27 -4.32 -15.35 11.75
CA SER A 27 -5.37 -16.02 10.99
C SER A 27 -5.43 -15.52 9.55
N ALA A 28 -6.01 -16.32 8.66
CA ALA A 28 -6.12 -15.95 7.26
C ALA A 28 -6.96 -14.67 7.03
N ASP A 29 -7.89 -14.36 7.93
CA ASP A 29 -8.71 -13.14 7.87
C ASP A 29 -7.97 -11.92 8.43
N GLU A 30 -7.11 -12.08 9.45
CA GLU A 30 -6.22 -11.00 9.90
C GLU A 30 -5.20 -10.62 8.83
N ARG A 31 -4.62 -11.61 8.15
CA ARG A 31 -3.73 -11.37 7.01
C ARG A 31 -4.46 -10.64 5.88
N ALA A 32 -5.70 -11.04 5.58
CA ALA A 32 -6.50 -10.37 4.57
C ALA A 32 -6.83 -8.93 4.95
N ARG A 33 -7.22 -8.65 6.20
CA ARG A 33 -7.40 -7.27 6.70
C ARG A 33 -6.13 -6.44 6.52
N TRP A 34 -4.98 -6.99 6.91
CA TRP A 34 -3.71 -6.30 6.74
C TRP A 34 -3.39 -5.98 5.27
N VAL A 35 -3.57 -6.95 4.37
CA VAL A 35 -3.38 -6.75 2.92
C VAL A 35 -4.33 -5.70 2.38
N ARG A 36 -5.61 -5.73 2.76
CA ARG A 36 -6.60 -4.73 2.36
C ARG A 36 -6.13 -3.31 2.72
N ASP A 37 -5.61 -3.12 3.92
CA ASP A 37 -5.29 -1.79 4.45
C ASP A 37 -3.94 -1.26 3.92
N HIS A 38 -3.01 -2.15 3.53
CA HIS A 38 -1.64 -1.76 3.16
C HIS A 38 -1.28 -1.98 1.68
N ALA A 39 -1.99 -2.85 0.95
CA ALA A 39 -1.68 -3.17 -0.45
C ALA A 39 -1.64 -1.94 -1.37
N GLY A 40 -2.48 -0.94 -1.11
CA GLY A 40 -2.51 0.31 -1.87
C GLY A 40 -1.19 1.09 -1.80
N GLN A 41 -0.48 1.06 -0.67
CA GLN A 41 0.82 1.74 -0.54
C GLN A 41 1.88 1.08 -1.41
N PHE A 42 1.91 -0.26 -1.44
CA PHE A 42 2.81 -1.01 -2.31
C PHE A 42 2.47 -0.81 -3.78
N ALA A 43 1.18 -0.80 -4.12
CA ALA A 43 0.72 -0.50 -5.46
C ALA A 43 1.19 0.89 -5.92
N GLY A 44 1.02 1.91 -5.09
CA GLY A 44 1.46 3.28 -5.37
C GLY A 44 2.97 3.37 -5.64
N ARG A 45 3.79 2.69 -4.83
CA ARG A 45 5.25 2.63 -5.05
C ARG A 45 5.61 1.99 -6.39
N TRP A 46 4.94 0.89 -6.73
CA TRP A 46 5.16 0.20 -8.01
C TRP A 46 4.68 1.00 -9.21
N PHE A 47 3.55 1.69 -9.10
CA PHE A 47 3.09 2.62 -10.14
C PHE A 47 4.04 3.80 -10.31
N ALA A 48 4.56 4.38 -9.22
CA ALA A 48 5.55 5.46 -9.31
C ALA A 48 6.82 5.01 -10.04
N ILE A 49 7.34 3.82 -9.72
CA ILE A 49 8.47 3.22 -10.43
C ILE A 49 8.11 2.98 -11.91
N GLY A 50 6.99 2.29 -12.16
CA GLY A 50 6.56 1.93 -13.51
C GLY A 50 6.35 3.14 -14.41
N ALA A 51 5.61 4.14 -13.92
CA ALA A 51 5.35 5.39 -14.62
C ALA A 51 6.64 6.20 -14.83
N GLY A 52 7.51 6.28 -13.82
CA GLY A 52 8.79 6.98 -13.93
C GLY A 52 9.68 6.40 -15.03
N PHE A 53 9.82 5.07 -15.07
CA PHE A 53 10.57 4.38 -16.12
C PHE A 53 9.89 4.48 -17.49
N TRP A 54 8.56 4.44 -17.54
CA TRP A 54 7.82 4.61 -18.79
C TRP A 54 7.98 6.01 -19.39
N LEU A 55 7.85 7.06 -18.57
CA LEU A 55 8.08 8.44 -18.98
C LEU A 55 9.53 8.66 -19.41
N LEU A 56 10.49 8.06 -18.71
CA LEU A 56 11.90 8.10 -19.09
C LEU A 56 12.13 7.45 -20.46
N PHE A 57 11.51 6.30 -20.73
CA PHE A 57 11.60 5.64 -22.04
C PHE A 57 10.96 6.45 -23.17
N MET A 58 9.91 7.24 -22.88
CA MET A 58 9.29 8.14 -23.87
C MET A 58 10.19 9.30 -24.28
N THR A 59 11.30 9.54 -23.57
CA THR A 59 12.26 10.58 -23.95
C THR A 59 13.11 10.14 -25.16
N PRO A 60 13.47 11.05 -26.07
CA PRO A 60 14.25 10.71 -27.27
C PRO A 60 15.68 10.24 -26.97
N PHE A 61 16.15 10.42 -25.72
CA PHE A 61 17.51 10.13 -25.28
C PHE A 61 17.69 8.69 -24.78
N VAL A 62 16.60 8.01 -24.42
CA VAL A 62 16.64 6.68 -23.83
C VAL A 62 16.19 5.65 -24.85
N ARG A 63 17.15 4.96 -25.48
CA ARG A 63 16.90 3.91 -26.47
C ARG A 63 17.01 2.50 -25.91
N LEU A 64 17.20 2.38 -24.61
CA LEU A 64 17.43 1.10 -23.95
C LEU A 64 16.08 0.42 -23.66
N ALA A 65 15.75 -0.64 -24.41
CA ALA A 65 14.53 -1.41 -24.24
C ALA A 65 14.32 -1.93 -22.81
N LEU A 66 15.41 -2.16 -22.05
CA LEU A 66 15.35 -2.54 -20.65
C LEU A 66 14.57 -1.54 -19.79
N VAL A 67 14.64 -0.24 -20.10
CA VAL A 67 13.90 0.81 -19.38
C VAL A 67 12.39 0.62 -19.58
N ALA A 68 11.95 0.31 -20.80
CA ALA A 68 10.55 0.00 -21.09
C ALA A 68 10.09 -1.26 -20.34
N PHE A 69 10.92 -2.32 -20.30
CA PHE A 69 10.60 -3.54 -19.56
C PHE A 69 10.47 -3.30 -18.05
N ILE A 70 11.36 -2.51 -17.45
CA ILE A 70 11.27 -2.14 -16.02
C ILE A 70 10.01 -1.31 -15.77
N GLY A 71 9.69 -0.37 -16.66
CA GLY A 71 8.44 0.40 -16.60
C GLY A 71 7.21 -0.49 -16.60
N LEU A 72 7.11 -1.38 -17.59
CA LEU A 72 6.00 -2.33 -17.72
C LEU A 72 5.91 -3.28 -16.52
N PHE A 73 7.05 -3.78 -16.05
CA PHE A 73 7.12 -4.62 -14.86
C PHE A 73 6.59 -3.89 -13.63
N GLY A 74 7.01 -2.63 -13.43
CA GLY A 74 6.53 -1.81 -12.32
C GLY A 74 5.02 -1.58 -12.37
N LEU A 75 4.48 -1.24 -13.54
CA LEU A 75 3.03 -1.09 -13.71
C LEU A 75 2.27 -2.39 -13.41
N THR A 76 2.78 -3.53 -13.90
CA THR A 76 2.19 -4.85 -13.66
C THR A 76 2.20 -5.20 -12.17
N MET A 77 3.30 -4.92 -11.48
CA MET A 77 3.41 -5.12 -10.04
C MET A 77 2.46 -4.21 -9.25
N GLY A 78 2.21 -2.99 -9.73
CA GLY A 78 1.20 -2.10 -9.16
C GLY A 78 -0.20 -2.71 -9.23
N ILE A 79 -0.58 -3.17 -10.44
CA ILE A 79 -1.86 -3.85 -10.68
C ILE A 79 -2.00 -5.10 -9.80
N TRP A 80 -0.94 -5.92 -9.70
CA TRP A 80 -0.93 -7.12 -8.86
C TRP A 80 -1.31 -6.79 -7.41
N HIS A 81 -0.74 -5.75 -6.81
CA HIS A 81 -1.06 -5.37 -5.43
C HIS A 81 -2.52 -4.89 -5.29
N ILE A 82 -3.06 -4.17 -6.28
CA ILE A 82 -4.48 -3.78 -6.28
C ILE A 82 -5.39 -5.01 -6.37
N VAL A 83 -5.05 -6.00 -7.19
CA VAL A 83 -5.81 -7.26 -7.26
C VAL A 83 -5.84 -7.96 -5.91
N TRP A 84 -4.70 -8.03 -5.21
CA TRP A 84 -4.64 -8.58 -3.86
C TRP A 84 -5.48 -7.79 -2.86
N GLN A 85 -5.50 -6.46 -2.97
CA GLN A 85 -6.37 -5.61 -2.16
C GLN A 85 -7.85 -5.97 -2.39
N ILE A 86 -8.28 -6.11 -3.64
CA ILE A 86 -9.67 -6.44 -4.00
C ILE A 86 -10.04 -7.84 -3.49
N VAL A 87 -9.15 -8.83 -3.66
CA VAL A 87 -9.37 -10.20 -3.16
C VAL A 87 -9.50 -10.20 -1.64
N ALA A 88 -8.66 -9.42 -0.94
CA ALA A 88 -8.75 -9.26 0.50
C ALA A 88 -10.06 -8.59 0.93
N GLN A 89 -10.46 -7.49 0.27
CA GLN A 89 -11.74 -6.81 0.54
C GLN A 89 -12.94 -7.71 0.33
N LYS A 90 -12.95 -8.55 -0.72
CA LYS A 90 -14.00 -9.54 -0.96
C LYS A 90 -14.12 -10.57 0.18
N ARG A 91 -13.02 -10.84 0.88
CA ARG A 91 -12.98 -11.83 1.95
C ARG A 91 -13.39 -11.26 3.31
N VAL A 92 -12.87 -10.10 3.68
CA VAL A 92 -13.04 -9.53 5.04
C VAL A 92 -13.97 -8.31 5.09
N GLY A 93 -14.52 -7.91 3.95
CA GLY A 93 -15.38 -6.75 3.83
C GLY A 93 -14.62 -5.43 3.70
N PRO A 94 -15.37 -4.31 3.56
CA PRO A 94 -14.80 -2.98 3.49
C PRO A 94 -14.08 -2.61 4.80
N PRO A 95 -13.12 -1.66 4.77
CA PRO A 95 -12.50 -1.14 5.98
C PRO A 95 -13.56 -0.63 6.96
N THR A 96 -13.33 -0.86 8.25
CA THR A 96 -14.20 -0.36 9.31
C THR A 96 -14.25 1.15 9.20
N ILE A 97 -15.45 1.71 9.10
CA ILE A 97 -15.66 3.16 9.16
C ILE A 97 -15.59 3.53 10.64
N ASP A 98 -14.63 4.37 11.02
CA ASP A 98 -14.57 4.89 12.38
C ASP A 98 -15.84 5.70 12.67
N PRO A 99 -16.40 5.60 13.89
CA PRO A 99 -17.56 6.40 14.25
C PRO A 99 -17.24 7.89 14.08
N PRO A 100 -18.25 8.72 13.76
CA PRO A 100 -18.06 10.17 13.70
C PRO A 100 -17.34 10.66 14.96
N VAL A 101 -16.34 11.51 14.79
CA VAL A 101 -15.69 12.19 15.92
C VAL A 101 -16.75 13.10 16.55
N ASP A 102 -16.97 12.93 17.85
CA ASP A 102 -17.75 13.88 18.63
C ASP A 102 -16.98 15.20 18.63
N PHE A 103 -17.51 16.20 17.91
CA PHE A 103 -17.00 17.56 17.99
C PHE A 103 -17.55 18.19 19.28
N ASP A 104 -16.68 18.81 20.08
CA ASP A 104 -17.11 19.60 21.22
C ASP A 104 -18.13 20.66 20.73
N ASP A 105 -19.33 20.67 21.31
CA ASP A 105 -20.34 21.68 21.01
C ASP A 105 -19.81 23.04 21.46
N PRO A 106 -19.69 24.06 20.58
CA PRO A 106 -19.28 25.41 20.98
C PRO A 106 -20.16 26.05 22.07
N ASN A 107 -21.33 25.47 22.35
CA ASN A 107 -22.23 25.92 23.40
C ASN A 107 -21.94 25.30 24.79
N ASP A 108 -21.01 24.35 24.90
CA ASP A 108 -20.62 23.69 26.16
C ASP A 108 -19.51 24.44 26.93
N HIS A 109 -19.35 25.75 26.68
CA HIS A 109 -18.54 26.59 27.56
C HIS A 109 -19.24 26.72 28.92
N PRO A 110 -18.67 26.18 30.02
CA PRO A 110 -19.18 26.48 31.34
C PRO A 110 -19.02 27.98 31.56
N ASN A 111 -20.15 28.64 31.80
CA ASN A 111 -20.22 30.03 32.20
C ASN A 111 -19.47 30.15 33.54
N ASP A 112 -18.17 30.44 33.46
CA ASP A 112 -17.33 30.74 34.62
C ASP A 112 -17.73 32.13 35.13
N SER A 113 -18.84 32.14 35.86
CA SER A 113 -19.35 33.32 36.53
C SER A 113 -19.01 33.27 38.02
N ARG A 114 -17.96 34.02 38.37
CA ARG A 114 -17.63 34.63 39.67
C ARG A 114 -16.84 33.82 40.69
#